data_AF-A0A4S2UUH4-F1
#
_entry.id   AF-A0A4S2UUH4-F1
#
_cell.length_a   1.000
_cell.length_b   1.000
_cell.length_c   1.000
_cell.angle_alpha   90.00
_cell.angle_beta   90.00
_cell.angle_gamma   90.00
#
_symmetry.space_group_name_H-M   'P 1'
#
loop_
_entity.id
_entity.type
_entity.pdbx_description
1 polymer ?
#
loop_
_entity_poly.entity_id
_entity_poly.type
_entity_poly.pdbx_seq_one_letter_code
_entity_poly.pdbx_strand_id
1 'polypeptide(L)' 'MTRAHCPYEIGDTVTGWTVVPPEERSRRQPERVTGTVVQIGSGWAGVDCGTAYLWLRLSSGREAQVLIQGAALGAP' A
#
# COMPACT_ATOMS: atom_id res chain seq x y z
N MET A 1 -22.34 -1.26 -11.99
CA MET A 1 -21.14 -0.85 -11.23
C MET A 1 -19.94 -1.48 -11.92
N THR A 2 -19.16 -0.69 -12.65
CA THR A 2 -17.93 -1.16 -13.28
C THR A 2 -16.98 -1.54 -12.15
N ARG A 3 -16.56 -2.81 -12.07
CA ARG A 3 -15.45 -3.22 -11.18
C ARG A 3 -14.26 -2.37 -11.60
N ALA A 4 -13.91 -1.35 -10.83
CA ALA A 4 -12.65 -0.66 -11.04
C ALA A 4 -11.54 -1.70 -10.82
N HIS A 5 -10.77 -1.92 -11.87
CA HIS A 5 -9.68 -2.88 -11.85
C HIS A 5 -8.59 -2.34 -10.92
N CYS A 6 -8.09 -3.16 -10.01
CA CYS A 6 -6.92 -2.78 -9.23
C CYS A 6 -5.74 -2.60 -10.19
N PRO A 7 -4.97 -1.49 -10.12
CA PRO A 7 -3.78 -1.30 -10.95
C PRO A 7 -2.56 -2.09 -10.46
N TYR A 8 -2.71 -2.87 -9.37
CA TYR A 8 -1.66 -3.66 -8.73
C TYR A 8 -2.11 -5.10 -8.54
N GLU A 9 -1.15 -6.02 -8.56
CA GLU A 9 -1.33 -7.43 -8.28
C GLU A 9 -0.39 -7.91 -7.15
N ILE A 10 -0.70 -9.06 -6.56
CA ILE A 10 0.19 -9.70 -5.59
C ILE A 10 1.46 -10.14 -6.32
N GLY A 11 2.62 -9.82 -5.75
CA GLY A 11 3.93 -10.07 -6.35
C GLY A 11 4.55 -8.84 -7.04
N ASP A 12 3.76 -7.79 -7.28
CA ASP A 12 4.30 -6.56 -7.85
C ASP A 12 5.32 -5.91 -6.91
N THR A 13 6.40 -5.38 -7.48
CA THR A 13 7.30 -4.49 -6.74
C THR A 13 6.77 -3.07 -6.84
N VAL A 14 6.53 -2.44 -5.69
CA VAL A 14 5.90 -1.12 -5.60
C VAL A 14 6.71 -0.24 -4.67
N THR A 15 6.80 1.04 -5.05
CA THR A 15 7.32 2.12 -4.22
C THR A 15 6.20 3.05 -3.80
N GLY A 16 6.12 3.43 -2.53
CA GLY A 16 5.14 4.41 -2.06
C GLY A 16 5.40 4.90 -0.65
N TRP A 17 4.47 5.67 -0.11
CA TRP A 17 4.55 6.25 1.23
C TRP A 17 3.75 5.43 2.24
N THR A 18 4.38 5.12 3.38
CA THR A 18 3.70 4.36 4.43
C THR A 18 2.54 5.13 5.03
N VAL A 19 1.49 4.40 5.40
CA VAL A 19 0.36 4.94 6.14
C VAL A 19 0.73 5.02 7.61
N VAL A 20 0.57 6.21 8.20
CA VAL A 20 0.69 6.43 9.64
C VAL A 20 -0.70 6.66 10.22
N PRO A 21 -1.16 5.79 11.14
CA PRO A 21 -2.44 5.96 11.84
C PRO A 21 -2.52 7.32 12.53
N PRO A 22 -3.68 7.99 12.56
CA PRO A 22 -3.84 9.32 13.14
C PRO A 22 -3.24 9.48 14.54
N GLU A 23 -3.42 8.47 15.39
CA GLU A 23 -2.90 8.39 16.76
C GLU A 23 -1.36 8.42 16.84
N GLU A 24 -0.66 7.95 15.80
CA GLU A 24 0.80 7.90 15.75
C GLU A 24 1.44 9.10 15.02
N ARG A 25 0.65 9.93 14.32
CA ARG A 25 1.16 11.04 13.48
C ARG A 25 1.95 12.09 14.25
N SER A 26 1.77 12.19 15.57
CA SER A 26 2.56 13.09 16.42
C SER A 26 3.99 12.59 16.67
N ARG A 27 4.25 11.30 16.45
CA ARG A 27 5.53 10.63 16.77
C ARG A 27 6.22 10.03 15.56
N ARG A 28 5.46 9.77 14.48
CA ARG A 28 5.94 9.12 13.27
C ARG A 28 5.49 9.90 12.05
N GLN A 29 6.32 9.89 11.02
CA GLN A 29 6.00 10.46 9.72
C GLN A 29 5.90 9.33 8.69
N PRO A 30 5.09 9.51 7.63
CA PRO A 30 5.13 8.64 6.47
C PRO A 30 6.55 8.49 5.93
N GLU A 31 6.96 7.26 5.66
CA GLU A 31 8.26 6.93 5.12
C GLU A 31 8.10 6.42 3.70
N ARG A 32 9.03 6.78 2.81
CA ARG A 32 9.05 6.21 1.47
C ARG A 32 9.68 4.82 1.53
N VAL A 33 8.96 3.82 1.03
CA VAL A 33 9.37 2.41 1.05
C VAL A 33 9.19 1.79 -0.32
N THR A 34 10.00 0.76 -0.59
CA THR A 34 9.87 -0.12 -1.76
C THR A 34 9.77 -1.56 -1.27
N GLY A 35 8.81 -2.32 -1.80
CA GLY A 35 8.61 -3.71 -1.40
C GLY A 35 7.69 -4.46 -2.35
N THR A 36 7.50 -5.74 -2.07
CA THR A 36 6.65 -6.64 -2.87
C THR A 36 5.24 -6.67 -2.32
N VAL A 37 4.22 -6.47 -3.14
CA VAL A 37 2.81 -6.55 -2.75
C VAL A 37 2.48 -7.97 -2.30
N VAL A 38 2.03 -8.12 -1.05
CA VAL A 38 1.59 -9.41 -0.49
C VAL A 38 0.09 -9.44 -0.21
N GLN A 39 -0.55 -8.29 -0.12
CA GLN A 39 -2.00 -8.17 0.05
C GLN A 39 -2.50 -6.84 -0.50
N ILE A 40 -3.70 -6.85 -1.05
CA ILE A 40 -4.41 -5.67 -1.55
C ILE A 40 -5.78 -5.63 -0.87
N GLY A 41 -6.14 -4.49 -0.30
CA GLY A 41 -7.47 -4.32 0.30
C GLY A 41 -7.62 -3.08 1.16
N SER A 42 -8.84 -2.79 1.57
CA SER A 42 -9.16 -1.67 2.46
C SER A 42 -9.23 -2.06 3.94
N GLY A 43 -9.16 -3.36 4.24
CA GLY A 43 -9.56 -3.91 5.54
C GLY A 43 -11.07 -4.05 5.75
N TRP A 44 -11.91 -3.68 4.76
CA TRP A 44 -13.37 -3.73 4.81
C TRP A 44 -13.95 -4.36 3.54
N ALA A 45 -15.03 -5.13 3.68
CA ALA A 45 -15.71 -5.75 2.54
C ALA A 45 -16.31 -4.68 1.61
N GLY A 46 -16.12 -4.85 0.29
CA GLY A 46 -16.79 -4.04 -0.73
C GLY A 46 -16.15 -2.68 -1.07
N VAL A 47 -14.96 -2.38 -0.56
CA VAL A 47 -14.25 -1.15 -0.94
C VAL A 47 -13.53 -1.31 -2.28
N ASP A 48 -13.71 -0.30 -3.13
CA ASP A 48 -13.07 -0.14 -4.43
C ASP A 48 -11.54 -0.03 -4.29
N CYS A 49 -10.80 -0.62 -5.23
CA CYS A 49 -9.34 -0.54 -5.29
C CYS A 49 -8.84 0.91 -5.37
N GLY A 50 -9.66 1.86 -5.83
CA GLY A 50 -9.30 3.29 -5.87
C GLY A 50 -8.93 3.91 -4.51
N THR A 51 -9.39 3.34 -3.40
CA THR A 51 -9.07 3.81 -2.03
C THR A 51 -8.46 2.72 -1.14
N ALA A 52 -8.06 1.58 -1.73
CA ALA A 52 -7.48 0.48 -1.00
C ALA A 52 -6.00 0.71 -0.63
N TYR A 53 -5.52 -0.11 0.29
CA TYR A 53 -4.13 -0.18 0.70
C TYR A 53 -3.42 -1.36 0.06
N LEU A 54 -2.11 -1.20 -0.12
CA LEU A 54 -1.17 -2.27 -0.43
C LEU A 54 -0.40 -2.63 0.85
N TRP A 55 -0.31 -3.91 1.17
CA TRP A 55 0.67 -4.40 2.14
C TRP A 55 1.88 -4.87 1.36
N LEU A 56 3.03 -4.28 1.66
CA LEU A 56 4.30 -4.56 1.03
C LEU A 56 5.17 -5.35 2.00
N ARG A 57 5.73 -6.47 1.55
CA ARG A 57 6.88 -7.10 2.20
C ARG A 57 8.14 -6.34 1.80
N LEU A 58 8.81 -5.75 2.78
CA LEU A 58 10.08 -5.05 2.61
C LEU A 58 11.25 -6.05 2.56
N SER A 59 12.40 -5.62 2.04
CA SER A 59 13.64 -6.42 2.04
C SER A 59 14.11 -6.81 3.45
N SER A 60 13.74 -6.04 4.47
CA SER A 60 13.98 -6.37 5.88
C SER A 60 13.09 -7.50 6.42
N GLY A 61 12.17 -8.03 5.62
CA GLY A 61 11.17 -9.02 6.03
C GLY A 61 9.96 -8.44 6.76
N ARG A 62 10.00 -7.17 7.16
CA ARG A 62 8.87 -6.44 7.73
C ARG A 62 7.80 -6.16 6.68
N GLU A 63 6.58 -5.94 7.13
CA GLU A 63 5.49 -5.47 6.29
C GLU A 63 5.23 -3.98 6.51
N ALA A 64 4.84 -3.29 5.46
CA ALA A 64 4.44 -1.89 5.49
C ALA A 64 3.16 -1.68 4.68
N GLN A 65 2.26 -0.85 5.20
CA GLN A 65 1.03 -0.48 4.52
C GLN A 65 1.22 0.81 3.74
N VAL A 66 0.73 0.87 2.49
CA VAL A 66 0.87 2.00 1.56
C VAL A 66 -0.48 2.29 0.91
N LEU A 67 -0.80 3.56 0.65
CA LEU A 67 -1.99 3.97 -0.11
C LEU A 67 -1.77 3.81 -1.61
N ILE A 68 -2.75 3.21 -2.31
CA ILE A 68 -2.72 3.04 -3.78
C ILE A 68 -2.55 4.37 -4.52
N GLN A 69 -3.19 5.45 -4.04
CA GLN A 69 -3.16 6.78 -4.68
C GLN A 69 -1.77 7.46 -4.67
N GLY A 70 -0.80 6.94 -3.92
CA GLY A 70 0.56 7.47 -3.86
C GLY A 70 1.64 6.42 -4.17
N ALA A 71 1.23 5.28 -4.72
CA ALA A 71 2.12 4.19 -5.08
C ALA A 71 2.49 4.25 -6.57
N ALA A 72 3.63 3.66 -6.91
CA ALA A 72 4.09 3.47 -8.27
C ALA A 72 4.72 2.09 -8.42
N LEU A 73 4.50 1.44 -9.57
CA LEU A 73 5.17 0.20 -9.93
C LEU A 73 6.67 0.44 -10.13
N GLY A 74 7.48 -0.54 -9.72
CA GLY A 74 8.93 -0.54 -9.86
C GLY A 74 9.69 -0.08 -8.62
N ALA A 75 11.00 -0.36 -8.66
CA ALA A 75 11.97 0.26 -7.76
C ALA A 75 12.20 1.73 -8.18
N PRO A 76 12.54 2.64 -7.25
CA PRO A 76 12.84 4.03 -7.59
C PRO A 76 14.03 4.17 -8.54
#